data_AF-A0A3P8YIA4-F1
#
_entry.id   AF-A0A3P8YIA4-F1
#
_cell.length_a   1.000
_cell.length_b   1.000
_cell.length_c   1.000
_cell.angle_alpha   90.00
_cell.angle_beta   90.00
_cell.angle_gamma   90.00
#
_symmetry.space_group_name_H-M   'P 1'
#
loop_
_entity.id
_entity.type
_entity.pdbx_description
1 polymer ?
#
loop_
_entity_poly.entity_id
_entity_poly.type
_entity_poly.pdbx_seq_one_letter_code
_entity_poly.pdbx_strand_id
1 'polypeptide(L)'
;MSVNMGHGLPFLPGNTFRDVTKSAFHRPQTLSYKNGFALPHRPKVGIGQTPLISSELTQNEMNQLAGQTSALTYGTAKRIPALVFVPAHVAFDKKVLRFYGYFRQEVQHSPQEEYRVRSVVISYFLEDDSMTIIEPLVENSGIPQGKLIKRQRLPKNDRGDHYHWKDLNVGMDLAVYGVIYHITHCDSYTQDFMESQGLIVNDPELTPVDPYIQHRSQPVRSYISPTDIDHLEKFLTKDRQVLRFFALWNDTESLYGETRPVTIHYYLVDDSVEIREVHQPNSGRDPFPVLLRRQRLPKAIKPACEPFPSCVLEVSPQDVQQYFSPADLRVGDTVQLLGRRFQLYDCDDFTKTYYRENHPELELRPRPVVRESTELQDRHKEVPPYNGFGSLEDSLQNCLSLIPEPPKKDVVKMLENDHRVLRYAARMDSQNPHDEGRRFVLSYFLSNDMISIFEKSTRNSGIIGGRFLEKTRIPKPGSTTEKPEFYGPGDFAIGATVEVFRHRFVLTNADRYVLTYLESISDQIPSQTLTSLRQSLGLADQEVTTQTDQVENTQTDPQSDDNDRAEPSS
;
A
#
# COMPACT_ATOMS: atom_id res chain seq x y z
N MET A 1 -102.25 -19.58 72.73
CA MET A 1 -103.48 -20.13 72.14
C MET A 1 -103.06 -21.06 71.02
N SER A 2 -103.22 -22.38 71.18
CA SER A 2 -103.10 -23.30 70.04
C SER A 2 -104.39 -23.17 69.24
N VAL A 3 -104.27 -22.83 67.96
CA VAL A 3 -105.42 -22.66 67.08
C VAL A 3 -105.49 -23.88 66.18
N ASN A 4 -106.49 -24.75 66.41
CA ASN A 4 -106.83 -25.82 65.47
C ASN A 4 -107.49 -25.16 64.24
N MET A 5 -106.70 -24.82 63.22
CA MET A 5 -107.18 -24.30 61.94
C MET A 5 -107.56 -25.45 60.98
N GLY A 6 -108.34 -26.42 61.47
CA GLY A 6 -108.77 -27.56 60.66
C GLY A 6 -109.87 -27.22 59.64
N HIS A 7 -110.70 -26.21 59.91
CA HIS A 7 -111.83 -25.83 59.07
C HIS A 7 -111.95 -24.30 59.06
N GLY A 8 -112.11 -23.70 57.86
CA GLY A 8 -112.09 -22.25 57.59
C GLY A 8 -113.23 -21.44 58.22
N LEU A 9 -113.37 -21.52 59.54
CA LEU A 9 -114.31 -20.74 60.34
C LEU A 9 -113.72 -19.34 60.64
N PRO A 10 -114.53 -18.27 60.61
CA PRO A 10 -114.07 -16.93 60.91
C PRO A 10 -113.72 -16.75 62.39
N PHE A 11 -112.66 -15.97 62.65
CA PHE A 11 -112.10 -15.72 63.99
C PHE A 11 -112.93 -14.68 64.78
N LEU A 12 -114.19 -15.03 65.06
CA LEU A 12 -115.13 -14.24 65.85
C LEU A 12 -115.13 -14.71 67.32
N PRO A 13 -115.43 -13.81 68.28
CA PRO A 13 -115.63 -14.20 69.68
C PRO A 13 -116.70 -15.30 69.77
N GLY A 14 -116.38 -16.44 70.39
CA GLY A 14 -117.25 -17.63 70.47
C GLY A 14 -116.80 -18.81 69.61
N ASN A 15 -116.11 -18.57 68.50
CA ASN A 15 -115.59 -19.62 67.60
C ASN A 15 -114.12 -19.99 67.91
N THR A 16 -113.72 -19.88 69.18
CA THR A 16 -112.35 -20.20 69.64
C THR A 16 -112.41 -21.20 70.78
N PHE A 17 -111.82 -22.37 70.57
CA PHE A 17 -111.75 -23.42 71.58
C PHE A 17 -110.41 -23.34 72.33
N ARG A 18 -110.45 -23.30 73.67
CA ARG A 18 -109.25 -23.36 74.51
C ARG A 18 -108.91 -24.83 74.77
N ASP A 19 -107.72 -25.23 74.37
CA ASP A 19 -107.18 -26.54 74.71
C ASP A 19 -106.72 -26.55 76.18
N VAL A 20 -107.47 -27.27 77.03
CA VAL A 20 -107.21 -27.40 78.47
C VAL A 20 -106.09 -28.39 78.80
N THR A 21 -105.59 -29.16 77.82
CA THR A 21 -104.52 -30.15 78.03
C THR A 21 -103.12 -29.56 77.90
N LYS A 22 -103.00 -28.31 77.42
CA LYS A 22 -101.72 -27.66 77.18
C LYS A 22 -101.05 -27.23 78.48
N SER A 23 -99.88 -27.82 78.79
CA SER A 23 -99.08 -27.50 79.98
C SER A 23 -97.86 -26.60 79.70
N ALA A 24 -97.42 -26.48 78.45
CA ALA A 24 -96.23 -25.71 78.06
C ALA A 24 -96.58 -24.32 77.49
N PHE A 25 -96.13 -23.25 78.15
CA PHE A 25 -96.41 -21.84 77.78
C PHE A 25 -95.18 -20.95 77.60
N HIS A 26 -93.97 -21.53 77.58
CA HIS A 26 -92.73 -20.78 77.41
C HIS A 26 -92.70 -20.02 76.07
N ARG A 27 -92.29 -18.74 76.12
CA ARG A 27 -92.15 -17.87 74.95
C ARG A 27 -90.75 -18.01 74.34
N PRO A 28 -90.62 -18.13 73.01
CA PRO A 28 -89.31 -18.10 72.36
C PRO A 28 -88.67 -16.71 72.51
N GLN A 29 -87.36 -16.66 72.77
CA GLN A 29 -86.61 -15.41 72.89
C GLN A 29 -86.29 -14.86 71.48
N THR A 30 -87.17 -14.00 70.96
CA THR A 30 -87.04 -13.39 69.62
C THR A 30 -86.37 -12.02 69.62
N LEU A 31 -86.29 -11.39 70.78
CA LEU A 31 -85.66 -10.08 70.98
C LEU A 31 -84.45 -10.26 71.89
N SER A 32 -83.26 -9.93 71.39
CA SER A 32 -82.02 -9.98 72.15
C SER A 32 -81.14 -8.78 71.82
N TYR A 33 -80.30 -8.37 72.77
CA TYR A 33 -79.27 -7.36 72.54
C TYR A 33 -77.91 -8.05 72.55
N LYS A 34 -77.06 -7.73 71.57
CA LYS A 34 -75.65 -8.15 71.56
C LYS A 34 -74.79 -6.92 71.31
N ASN A 35 -73.89 -6.63 72.24
CA ASN A 35 -72.97 -5.49 72.17
C ASN A 35 -73.67 -4.14 71.92
N GLY A 36 -74.81 -3.90 72.59
CA GLY A 36 -75.55 -2.62 72.51
C GLY A 36 -76.54 -2.48 71.34
N PHE A 37 -76.54 -3.40 70.37
CA PHE A 37 -77.47 -3.37 69.24
C PHE A 37 -78.60 -4.40 69.41
N ALA A 38 -79.83 -4.00 69.09
CA ALA A 38 -80.99 -4.87 69.08
C ALA A 38 -80.95 -5.83 67.87
N LEU A 39 -80.91 -7.14 68.12
CA LEU A 39 -80.92 -8.18 67.11
C LEU A 39 -82.28 -8.88 67.07
N PRO A 40 -83.15 -8.58 66.07
CA PRO A 40 -84.41 -9.29 65.90
C PRO A 40 -84.15 -10.71 65.36
N HIS A 41 -84.49 -11.73 66.14
CA HIS A 41 -84.50 -13.13 65.70
C HIS A 41 -85.92 -13.54 65.31
N ARG A 42 -86.07 -14.15 64.12
CA ARG A 42 -87.36 -14.73 63.72
C ARG A 42 -87.67 -15.96 64.58
N PRO A 43 -88.88 -16.09 65.15
CA PRO A 43 -89.27 -17.28 65.90
C PRO A 43 -89.25 -18.50 64.97
N LYS A 44 -88.59 -19.58 65.38
CA LYS A 44 -88.64 -20.88 64.68
C LYS A 44 -89.78 -21.77 65.17
N VAL A 45 -90.22 -21.56 66.41
CA VAL A 45 -91.33 -22.27 67.06
C VAL A 45 -92.25 -21.25 67.74
N GLY A 46 -93.52 -21.59 67.86
CA GLY A 46 -94.51 -20.84 68.60
C GLY A 46 -94.42 -21.04 70.13
N ILE A 47 -95.36 -20.44 70.85
CA ILE A 47 -95.45 -20.51 72.31
C ILE A 47 -95.68 -21.95 72.76
N GLY A 48 -94.80 -22.47 73.62
CA GLY A 48 -94.87 -23.86 74.07
C GLY A 48 -94.31 -24.87 73.06
N GLN A 49 -93.35 -24.48 72.21
CA GLN A 49 -92.75 -25.32 71.15
C GLN A 49 -93.74 -25.80 70.07
N THR A 50 -94.90 -25.16 69.94
CA THR A 50 -95.84 -25.50 68.86
C THR A 50 -95.28 -25.10 67.51
N PRO A 51 -95.41 -25.92 66.44
CA PRO A 51 -94.99 -25.55 65.11
C PRO A 51 -95.74 -24.29 64.63
N LEU A 52 -95.03 -23.41 63.92
CA LEU A 52 -95.61 -22.18 63.37
C LEU A 52 -96.43 -22.51 62.13
N ILE A 53 -97.61 -21.92 61.98
CA ILE A 53 -98.52 -22.14 60.83
C ILE A 53 -97.87 -21.70 59.50
N SER A 54 -96.93 -20.74 59.56
CA SER A 54 -96.16 -20.25 58.41
C SER A 54 -94.79 -20.93 58.27
N SER A 55 -94.59 -22.13 58.84
CA SER A 55 -93.33 -22.85 58.66
C SER A 55 -93.16 -23.18 57.17
N GLU A 56 -92.13 -22.60 56.56
CA GLU A 56 -91.62 -23.07 55.28
C GLU A 56 -91.33 -24.57 55.42
N LEU A 57 -91.84 -25.38 54.48
CA LEU A 57 -91.64 -26.83 54.43
C LEU A 57 -90.15 -27.13 54.62
N THR A 58 -89.85 -28.01 55.56
CA THR A 58 -88.48 -28.43 55.79
C THR A 58 -87.96 -29.10 54.51
N GLN A 59 -86.69 -28.95 54.16
CA GLN A 59 -86.12 -29.46 52.91
C GLN A 59 -86.36 -30.97 52.71
N ASN A 60 -86.49 -31.73 53.81
CA ASN A 60 -86.86 -33.14 53.80
C ASN A 60 -88.33 -33.41 53.44
N GLU A 61 -89.27 -32.54 53.84
CA GLU A 61 -90.69 -32.65 53.49
C GLU A 61 -90.94 -32.21 52.05
N MET A 62 -90.18 -31.21 51.58
CA MET A 62 -90.20 -30.77 50.19
C MET A 62 -89.68 -31.86 49.23
N ASN A 63 -88.69 -32.64 49.66
CA ASN A 63 -88.17 -33.79 48.91
C ASN A 63 -89.16 -34.96 48.84
N GLN A 64 -90.02 -35.15 49.85
CA GLN A 64 -91.06 -36.19 49.83
C GLN A 64 -92.22 -35.82 48.89
N LEU A 65 -92.59 -34.54 48.80
CA LEU A 65 -93.59 -34.04 47.84
C LEU A 65 -93.06 -34.03 46.39
N ALA A 66 -91.76 -33.86 46.19
CA ALA A 66 -91.12 -33.94 44.87
C ALA A 66 -91.06 -35.38 44.29
N GLY A 67 -91.30 -36.41 45.12
CA GLY A 67 -91.30 -37.81 44.70
C GLY A 67 -92.59 -38.29 44.02
N GLN A 68 -93.63 -37.46 43.93
CA GLN A 68 -94.95 -37.83 43.39
C GLN A 68 -95.35 -37.04 42.14
N THR A 69 -94.45 -36.90 41.17
CA THR A 69 -94.82 -36.49 39.80
C THR A 69 -94.40 -37.56 38.81
N SER A 70 -95.41 -38.13 38.15
CA SER A 70 -95.35 -39.19 37.14
C SER A 70 -94.33 -38.87 36.04
N ALA A 71 -93.45 -39.82 35.76
CA ALA A 71 -92.46 -39.73 34.70
C ALA A 71 -93.15 -39.63 33.32
N LEU A 72 -93.02 -38.47 32.65
CA LEU A 72 -93.31 -38.35 31.23
C LEU A 72 -92.12 -38.91 30.41
N THR A 73 -92.45 -39.62 29.33
CA THR A 73 -91.56 -40.43 28.47
C THR A 73 -90.46 -39.65 27.73
N TYR A 74 -90.39 -38.32 27.89
CA TYR A 74 -89.31 -37.49 27.36
C TYR A 74 -88.74 -36.63 28.49
N GLY A 75 -87.60 -37.05 29.04
CA GLY A 75 -86.64 -36.31 29.90
C GLY A 75 -87.14 -35.17 30.80
N THR A 76 -86.85 -35.26 32.09
CA THR A 76 -86.96 -34.15 33.06
C THR A 76 -86.37 -32.85 32.51
N ALA A 77 -87.21 -31.83 32.31
CA ALA A 77 -86.75 -30.47 32.03
C ALA A 77 -85.93 -29.97 33.23
N LYS A 78 -84.62 -29.78 33.04
CA LYS A 78 -83.74 -29.13 34.03
C LYS A 78 -84.37 -27.79 34.40
N ARG A 79 -84.76 -27.62 35.66
CA ARG A 79 -85.10 -26.29 36.21
C ARG A 79 -83.87 -25.40 36.05
N ILE A 80 -84.00 -24.33 35.28
CA ILE A 80 -82.97 -23.30 35.15
C ILE A 80 -82.73 -22.74 36.57
N PRO A 81 -81.49 -22.76 37.10
CA PRO A 81 -81.22 -22.16 38.40
C PRO A 81 -81.57 -20.66 38.34
N ALA A 82 -82.20 -20.13 39.40
CA ALA A 82 -82.50 -18.70 39.49
C ALA A 82 -81.17 -17.92 39.38
N LEU A 83 -81.05 -17.09 38.34
CA LEU A 83 -79.86 -16.28 38.12
C LEU A 83 -79.69 -15.34 39.32
N VAL A 84 -78.58 -15.49 40.02
CA VAL A 84 -78.19 -14.59 41.11
C VAL A 84 -77.98 -13.20 40.49
N PHE A 85 -78.75 -12.20 40.94
CA PHE A 85 -78.58 -10.82 40.48
C PHE A 85 -77.20 -10.31 40.92
N VAL A 86 -76.33 -10.05 39.94
CA VAL A 86 -75.02 -9.44 40.16
C VAL A 86 -75.10 -7.96 39.76
N PRO A 87 -74.82 -7.01 40.66
CA PRO A 87 -74.78 -5.58 40.32
C PRO A 87 -73.78 -5.27 39.21
N ALA A 88 -74.07 -4.27 38.37
CA ALA A 88 -73.24 -3.90 37.22
C ALA A 88 -71.77 -3.63 37.59
N HIS A 89 -71.52 -2.88 38.67
CA HIS A 89 -70.16 -2.59 39.15
C HIS A 89 -69.36 -3.84 39.54
N VAL A 90 -70.03 -4.93 39.94
CA VAL A 90 -69.37 -6.22 40.25
C VAL A 90 -69.22 -7.07 38.98
N ALA A 91 -70.24 -7.09 38.11
CA ALA A 91 -70.23 -7.87 36.88
C ALA A 91 -69.22 -7.35 35.84
N PHE A 92 -68.99 -6.03 35.85
CA PHE A 92 -68.13 -5.30 34.91
C PHE A 92 -66.85 -4.75 35.55
N ASP A 93 -66.50 -5.18 36.78
CA ASP A 93 -65.24 -4.79 37.41
C ASP A 93 -64.04 -5.10 36.48
N LYS A 94 -63.15 -4.11 36.32
CA LYS A 94 -61.96 -4.13 35.44
C LYS A 94 -62.20 -4.39 33.95
N LYS A 95 -63.46 -4.45 33.50
CA LYS A 95 -63.78 -4.56 32.07
C LYS A 95 -63.81 -3.17 31.45
N VAL A 96 -62.86 -2.94 30.54
CA VAL A 96 -62.68 -1.65 29.88
C VAL A 96 -62.70 -1.85 28.38
N LEU A 97 -63.52 -1.07 27.69
CA LEU A 97 -63.51 -1.01 26.24
C LEU A 97 -62.48 0.02 25.79
N ARG A 98 -61.53 -0.38 24.94
CA ARG A 98 -60.47 0.45 24.40
C ARG A 98 -60.65 0.66 22.90
N PHE A 99 -60.79 1.91 22.51
CA PHE A 99 -60.84 2.39 21.13
C PHE A 99 -59.60 3.22 20.83
N TYR A 100 -59.16 3.15 19.59
CA TYR A 100 -58.07 3.95 19.05
C TYR A 100 -58.64 4.92 18.04
N GLY A 101 -58.14 6.14 18.07
CA GLY A 101 -58.59 7.18 17.17
C GLY A 101 -57.56 8.27 17.01
N TYR A 102 -57.94 9.32 16.30
CA TYR A 102 -57.13 10.52 16.18
C TYR A 102 -58.03 11.75 16.13
N PHE A 103 -57.44 12.91 16.37
CA PHE A 103 -58.05 14.19 16.02
C PHE A 103 -57.05 15.04 15.26
N ARG A 104 -57.56 15.92 14.39
CA ARG A 104 -56.74 16.85 13.62
C ARG A 104 -56.63 18.16 14.39
N GLN A 105 -55.42 18.65 14.56
CA GLN A 105 -55.15 19.94 15.18
C GLN A 105 -54.52 20.86 14.14
N GLU A 106 -55.17 21.97 13.83
CA GLU A 106 -54.64 22.97 12.90
C GLU A 106 -53.45 23.72 13.53
N VAL A 107 -52.42 23.99 12.73
CA VAL A 107 -51.20 24.71 13.15
C VAL A 107 -51.03 25.94 12.28
N GLN A 108 -51.07 27.11 12.90
CA GLN A 108 -50.86 28.38 12.20
C GLN A 108 -49.38 28.74 12.18
N HIS A 109 -48.91 29.32 11.06
CA HIS A 109 -47.59 29.93 10.90
C HIS A 109 -46.36 29.00 11.05
N SER A 110 -46.51 27.70 10.77
CA SER A 110 -45.36 26.79 10.67
C SER A 110 -44.90 26.66 9.20
N PRO A 111 -43.59 26.74 8.91
CA PRO A 111 -43.06 26.48 7.56
C PRO A 111 -43.03 24.98 7.21
N GLN A 112 -43.24 24.11 8.19
CA GLN A 112 -43.06 22.65 8.06
C GLN A 112 -44.39 21.89 7.93
N GLU A 113 -45.50 22.45 8.45
CA GLU A 113 -46.80 21.77 8.51
C GLU A 113 -47.96 22.77 8.60
N GLU A 114 -49.15 22.36 8.13
CA GLU A 114 -50.39 23.13 8.23
C GLU A 114 -51.37 22.55 9.27
N TYR A 115 -51.31 21.23 9.49
CA TYR A 115 -52.08 20.54 10.52
C TYR A 115 -51.28 19.33 11.05
N ARG A 116 -51.59 18.93 12.28
CA ARG A 116 -51.05 17.75 12.96
C ARG A 116 -52.13 16.70 13.15
N VAL A 117 -51.73 15.43 13.12
CA VAL A 117 -52.62 14.31 13.44
C VAL A 117 -52.19 13.73 14.79
N ARG A 118 -53.03 13.92 15.82
CA ARG A 118 -52.73 13.43 17.17
C ARG A 118 -53.52 12.16 17.44
N SER A 119 -52.81 11.05 17.59
CA SER A 119 -53.40 9.76 17.94
C SER A 119 -53.86 9.77 19.40
N VAL A 120 -54.98 9.10 19.68
CA VAL A 120 -55.56 9.01 21.03
C VAL A 120 -56.08 7.60 21.29
N VAL A 121 -56.04 7.22 22.55
CA VAL A 121 -56.63 6.00 23.09
C VAL A 121 -57.81 6.41 23.96
N ILE A 122 -59.00 6.01 23.56
CA ILE A 122 -60.26 6.25 24.26
C ILE A 122 -60.58 4.98 25.03
N SER A 123 -60.65 5.07 26.36
CA SER A 123 -61.02 3.94 27.22
C SER A 123 -62.37 4.22 27.88
N TYR A 124 -63.31 3.29 27.75
CA TYR A 124 -64.65 3.32 28.32
C TYR A 124 -64.76 2.25 29.41
N PHE A 125 -65.07 2.64 30.63
CA PHE A 125 -65.17 1.74 31.78
C PHE A 125 -66.61 1.25 31.91
N LEU A 126 -66.83 -0.06 31.77
CA LEU A 126 -68.16 -0.67 31.83
C LEU A 126 -68.75 -0.71 33.26
N GLU A 127 -67.92 -0.46 34.28
CA GLU A 127 -68.30 -0.41 35.69
C GLU A 127 -69.28 0.74 35.99
N ASP A 128 -69.02 1.92 35.43
CA ASP A 128 -69.64 3.19 35.79
C ASP A 128 -69.95 4.12 34.60
N ASP A 129 -69.88 3.60 33.37
CA ASP A 129 -70.08 4.34 32.11
C ASP A 129 -69.18 5.58 31.96
N SER A 130 -68.00 5.56 32.60
CA SER A 130 -67.02 6.64 32.52
C SER A 130 -66.06 6.43 31.35
N MET A 131 -65.46 7.52 30.86
CA MET A 131 -64.48 7.47 29.78
C MET A 131 -63.22 8.28 30.12
N THR A 132 -62.10 7.85 29.56
CA THR A 132 -60.83 8.59 29.57
C THR A 132 -60.28 8.66 28.16
N ILE A 133 -59.71 9.81 27.79
CA ILE A 133 -59.00 9.98 26.53
C ILE A 133 -57.54 10.28 26.84
N ILE A 134 -56.64 9.44 26.33
CA ILE A 134 -55.21 9.49 26.60
C ILE A 134 -54.47 9.51 25.28
N GLU A 135 -53.61 10.50 25.09
CA GLU A 135 -52.64 10.52 24.00
C GLU A 135 -51.42 9.67 24.39
N PRO A 136 -51.04 8.68 23.57
CA PRO A 136 -49.86 7.87 23.84
C PRO A 136 -48.58 8.71 23.77
N LEU A 137 -47.56 8.30 24.52
CA LEU A 137 -46.26 8.95 24.52
C LEU A 137 -45.53 8.64 23.20
N VAL A 138 -45.10 9.68 22.49
CA VAL A 138 -44.32 9.59 21.25
C VAL A 138 -43.00 10.33 21.45
N GLU A 139 -41.89 9.61 21.29
CA GLU A 139 -40.55 10.18 21.43
C GLU A 139 -40.35 11.38 20.49
N ASN A 140 -39.67 12.42 20.98
CA ASN A 140 -39.36 13.63 20.22
C ASN A 140 -40.57 14.41 19.68
N SER A 141 -41.79 14.16 20.17
CA SER A 141 -43.00 14.91 19.74
C SER A 141 -42.96 16.39 20.11
N GLY A 142 -42.31 16.75 21.22
CA GLY A 142 -42.18 18.16 21.66
C GLY A 142 -43.45 18.81 22.20
N ILE A 143 -44.56 18.05 22.30
CA ILE A 143 -45.85 18.50 22.81
C ILE A 143 -46.09 17.83 24.18
N PRO A 144 -46.76 18.49 25.15
CA PRO A 144 -47.21 17.81 26.36
C PRO A 144 -48.23 16.71 26.02
N GLN A 145 -47.85 15.46 26.30
CA GLN A 145 -48.63 14.24 26.03
C GLN A 145 -49.18 13.63 27.32
N GLY A 146 -50.13 12.69 27.17
CA GLY A 146 -50.70 11.93 28.27
C GLY A 146 -52.23 12.06 28.36
N LYS A 147 -52.76 12.22 29.58
CA LYS A 147 -54.22 12.24 29.80
C LYS A 147 -54.83 13.57 29.31
N LEU A 148 -55.50 13.54 28.17
CA LEU A 148 -56.27 14.68 27.64
C LEU A 148 -57.56 14.89 28.44
N ILE A 149 -58.29 13.81 28.71
CA ILE A 149 -59.52 13.82 29.50
C ILE A 149 -59.42 12.81 30.64
N LYS A 150 -59.61 13.29 31.87
CA LYS A 150 -59.64 12.45 33.08
C LYS A 150 -60.92 11.61 33.13
N ARG A 151 -60.90 10.53 33.93
CA ARG A 151 -62.01 9.56 34.04
C ARG A 151 -63.27 10.28 34.53
N GLN A 152 -64.26 10.39 33.66
CA GLN A 152 -65.56 10.97 33.97
C GLN A 152 -66.60 10.50 32.95
N ARG A 153 -67.88 10.65 33.26
CA ARG A 153 -68.96 10.37 32.29
C ARG A 153 -69.04 11.54 31.32
N LEU A 154 -68.81 11.28 30.04
CA LEU A 154 -68.74 12.34 29.02
C LEU A 154 -70.15 12.73 28.56
N PRO A 155 -70.51 14.03 28.57
CA PRO A 155 -71.80 14.49 28.08
C PRO A 155 -71.83 14.42 26.54
N LYS A 156 -72.92 13.86 26.01
CA LYS A 156 -73.23 13.76 24.57
C LYS A 156 -73.95 15.01 24.06
N ASN A 157 -74.88 15.54 24.87
CA ASN A 157 -75.73 16.68 24.53
C ASN A 157 -75.83 17.67 25.69
N ASP A 158 -76.22 18.91 25.42
CA ASP A 158 -76.50 19.94 26.44
C ASP A 158 -77.64 19.57 27.41
N ARG A 159 -78.40 18.52 27.09
CA ARG A 159 -79.49 17.97 27.93
C ARG A 159 -78.99 17.10 29.08
N GLY A 160 -77.69 16.83 29.18
CA GLY A 160 -77.09 16.00 30.22
C GLY A 160 -77.11 14.49 29.94
N ASP A 161 -77.40 14.10 28.70
CA ASP A 161 -77.23 12.71 28.25
C ASP A 161 -75.73 12.38 28.19
N HIS A 162 -75.35 11.17 28.61
CA HIS A 162 -73.95 10.72 28.60
C HIS A 162 -73.71 9.72 27.47
N TYR A 163 -72.48 9.66 26.99
CA TYR A 163 -72.08 8.62 26.03
C TYR A 163 -72.23 7.22 26.63
N HIS A 164 -72.92 6.36 25.91
CA HIS A 164 -73.00 4.94 26.22
C HIS A 164 -72.11 4.15 25.25
N TRP A 165 -71.62 2.97 25.64
CA TRP A 165 -70.82 2.13 24.74
C TRP A 165 -71.54 1.74 23.44
N LYS A 166 -72.87 1.86 23.42
CA LYS A 166 -73.72 1.63 22.24
C LYS A 166 -73.62 2.77 21.21
N ASP A 167 -73.17 3.94 21.63
CA ASP A 167 -72.98 5.11 20.77
C ASP A 167 -71.58 5.14 20.12
N LEU A 168 -70.72 4.18 20.45
CA LEU A 168 -69.34 4.09 19.96
C LEU A 168 -69.23 2.92 18.98
N ASN A 169 -68.58 3.14 17.84
CA ASN A 169 -68.23 2.13 16.86
C ASN A 169 -67.03 2.64 16.05
N VAL A 170 -66.36 1.74 15.35
CA VAL A 170 -65.26 2.06 14.43
C VAL A 170 -65.80 2.89 13.26
N GLY A 171 -65.05 3.90 12.81
CA GLY A 171 -65.44 4.84 11.74
C GLY A 171 -66.41 5.95 12.20
N MET A 172 -66.69 6.07 13.50
CA MET A 172 -67.56 7.13 14.04
C MET A 172 -66.78 8.29 14.68
N ASP A 173 -67.37 9.47 14.61
CA ASP A 173 -66.86 10.71 15.20
C ASP A 173 -67.42 10.94 16.61
N LEU A 174 -66.54 10.94 17.61
CA LEU A 174 -66.84 11.23 19.01
C LEU A 174 -66.55 12.72 19.29
N ALA A 175 -67.60 13.53 19.44
CA ALA A 175 -67.49 14.95 19.76
C ALA A 175 -67.56 15.20 21.28
N VAL A 176 -66.44 15.59 21.88
CA VAL A 176 -66.35 15.82 23.34
C VAL A 176 -65.59 17.11 23.62
N TYR A 177 -66.18 18.01 24.41
CA TYR A 177 -65.60 19.31 24.80
C TYR A 177 -65.07 20.14 23.62
N GLY A 178 -65.79 20.14 22.49
CA GLY A 178 -65.42 20.89 21.30
C GLY A 178 -64.32 20.27 20.44
N VAL A 179 -63.82 19.07 20.79
CA VAL A 179 -62.87 18.29 19.97
C VAL A 179 -63.59 17.09 19.39
N ILE A 180 -63.40 16.86 18.09
CA ILE A 180 -63.95 15.72 17.36
C ILE A 180 -62.85 14.66 17.24
N TYR A 181 -63.07 13.50 17.86
CA TYR A 181 -62.18 12.36 17.80
C TYR A 181 -62.74 11.33 16.83
N HIS A 182 -61.99 11.00 15.79
CA HIS A 182 -62.38 9.98 14.83
C HIS A 182 -61.86 8.61 15.29
N ILE A 183 -62.75 7.63 15.49
CA ILE A 183 -62.40 6.29 15.96
C ILE A 183 -61.99 5.43 14.76
N THR A 184 -60.74 4.97 14.72
CA THR A 184 -60.20 4.21 13.58
C THR A 184 -60.22 2.71 13.78
N HIS A 185 -59.94 2.23 14.99
CA HIS A 185 -59.97 0.80 15.30
C HIS A 185 -60.25 0.57 16.78
N CYS A 186 -60.53 -0.67 17.15
CA CYS A 186 -60.77 -1.08 18.52
C CYS A 186 -59.87 -2.25 18.91
N ASP A 187 -59.74 -2.49 20.20
CA ASP A 187 -59.03 -3.64 20.73
C ASP A 187 -59.77 -4.97 20.45
N SER A 188 -59.05 -6.08 20.46
CA SER A 188 -59.62 -7.43 20.32
C SER A 188 -60.75 -7.70 21.33
N TYR A 189 -60.51 -7.37 22.61
CA TYR A 189 -61.52 -7.51 23.67
C TYR A 189 -62.77 -6.67 23.42
N THR A 190 -62.62 -5.46 22.87
CA THR A 190 -63.77 -4.62 22.56
C THR A 190 -64.60 -5.15 21.43
N GLN A 191 -63.93 -5.69 20.41
CA GLN A 191 -64.59 -6.28 19.28
C GLN A 191 -65.45 -7.46 19.74
N ASP A 192 -64.85 -8.41 20.47
CA ASP A 192 -65.55 -9.58 21.01
C ASP A 192 -66.72 -9.18 21.93
N PHE A 193 -66.51 -8.15 22.77
CA PHE A 193 -67.56 -7.66 23.67
C PHE A 193 -68.73 -7.07 22.89
N MET A 194 -68.47 -6.19 21.91
CA MET A 194 -69.52 -5.55 21.12
C MET A 194 -70.30 -6.57 20.28
N GLU A 195 -69.61 -7.54 19.67
CA GLU A 195 -70.21 -8.65 18.95
C GLU A 195 -71.07 -9.53 19.88
N SER A 196 -70.60 -9.83 21.09
CA SER A 196 -71.36 -10.60 22.09
C SER A 196 -72.64 -9.91 22.55
N GLN A 197 -72.67 -8.57 22.53
CA GLN A 197 -73.84 -7.77 22.87
C GLN A 197 -74.75 -7.50 21.65
N GLY A 198 -74.42 -8.05 20.48
CA GLY A 198 -75.20 -7.95 19.25
C GLY A 198 -74.95 -6.67 18.44
N LEU A 199 -73.85 -5.95 18.68
CA LEU A 199 -73.41 -4.84 17.82
C LEU A 199 -72.40 -5.34 16.79
N ILE A 200 -72.62 -5.01 15.52
CA ILE A 200 -71.67 -5.31 14.44
C ILE A 200 -70.64 -4.18 14.42
N VAL A 201 -69.37 -4.53 14.68
CA VAL A 201 -68.24 -3.60 14.63
C VAL A 201 -67.83 -3.39 13.17
N ASN A 202 -67.57 -2.13 12.79
CA ASN A 202 -67.11 -1.81 11.44
C ASN A 202 -65.64 -2.21 11.23
N ASP A 203 -65.25 -2.38 9.96
CA ASP A 203 -63.86 -2.69 9.61
C ASP A 203 -62.90 -1.56 10.05
N PRO A 204 -61.67 -1.90 10.48
CA PRO A 204 -60.69 -0.92 10.95
C PRO A 204 -60.24 0.03 9.82
N GLU A 205 -60.24 1.32 10.11
CA GLU A 205 -59.76 2.37 9.22
C GLU A 205 -58.28 2.68 9.47
N LEU A 206 -57.59 3.11 8.40
CA LEU A 206 -56.20 3.53 8.50
C LEU A 206 -56.12 4.92 9.14
N THR A 207 -55.32 5.05 10.20
CA THR A 207 -54.97 6.36 10.75
C THR A 207 -54.18 7.16 9.71
N PRO A 208 -54.58 8.39 9.36
CA PRO A 208 -53.83 9.21 8.42
C PRO A 208 -52.45 9.51 9.00
N VAL A 209 -51.43 9.48 8.15
CA VAL A 209 -50.07 9.75 8.56
C VAL A 209 -49.87 11.26 8.71
N ASP A 210 -49.29 11.68 9.82
CA ASP A 210 -48.94 13.08 10.06
C ASP A 210 -47.84 13.52 9.07
N PRO A 211 -48.06 14.57 8.25
CA PRO A 211 -47.06 15.12 7.33
C PRO A 211 -45.73 15.44 8.03
N TYR A 212 -45.79 15.93 9.27
CA TYR A 212 -44.61 16.28 10.05
C TYR A 212 -43.75 15.06 10.40
N ILE A 213 -44.40 13.96 10.80
CA ILE A 213 -43.72 12.70 11.12
C ILE A 213 -43.11 12.07 9.86
N GLN A 214 -43.81 12.13 8.73
CA GLN A 214 -43.26 11.68 7.44
C GLN A 214 -42.00 12.43 7.04
N HIS A 215 -42.00 13.76 7.13
CA HIS A 215 -40.82 14.57 6.82
C HIS A 215 -39.62 14.24 7.71
N ARG A 216 -39.85 13.90 8.99
CA ARG A 216 -38.80 13.48 9.93
C ARG A 216 -38.32 12.05 9.75
N SER A 217 -39.15 11.18 9.18
CA SER A 217 -38.81 9.77 8.93
C SER A 217 -37.82 9.57 7.77
N GLN A 218 -37.47 10.64 7.05
CA GLN A 218 -36.35 10.58 6.11
C GLN A 218 -35.11 10.11 6.87
N PRO A 219 -34.42 9.07 6.37
CA PRO A 219 -33.32 8.48 7.10
C PRO A 219 -32.31 9.56 7.47
N VAL A 220 -31.92 9.59 8.74
CA VAL A 220 -30.73 10.32 9.16
C VAL A 220 -29.64 9.87 8.19
N ARG A 221 -29.04 10.81 7.46
CA ARG A 221 -27.91 10.50 6.58
C ARG A 221 -26.86 9.85 7.45
N SER A 222 -26.79 8.53 7.43
CA SER A 222 -25.69 7.80 8.02
C SER A 222 -24.51 8.11 7.12
N TYR A 223 -23.69 9.05 7.55
CA TYR A 223 -22.34 9.19 7.02
C TYR A 223 -21.57 7.96 7.51
N ILE A 224 -21.80 6.83 6.83
CA ILE A 224 -20.85 5.74 6.86
C ILE A 224 -19.64 6.33 6.12
N SER A 225 -18.70 6.87 6.88
CA SER A 225 -17.36 7.10 6.37
C SER A 225 -16.93 5.75 5.78
N PRO A 226 -16.62 5.64 4.48
CA PRO A 226 -15.99 4.45 3.96
C PRO A 226 -14.71 4.30 4.77
N THR A 227 -14.64 3.29 5.64
CA THR A 227 -13.38 2.94 6.27
C THR A 227 -12.52 2.35 5.16
N ASP A 228 -11.49 3.10 4.75
CA ASP A 228 -10.41 2.64 3.88
C ASP A 228 -9.57 1.60 4.65
N ILE A 229 -10.16 0.43 4.91
CA ILE A 229 -9.52 -0.69 5.63
C ILE A 229 -8.23 -1.11 4.90
N ASP A 230 -8.18 -0.89 3.58
CA ASP A 230 -7.08 -1.23 2.68
C ASP A 230 -5.83 -0.34 2.87
N HIS A 231 -6.00 0.93 3.28
CA HIS A 231 -4.87 1.85 3.39
C HIS A 231 -3.91 1.47 4.52
N LEU A 232 -4.44 0.97 5.64
CA LEU A 232 -3.62 0.55 6.78
C LEU A 232 -2.91 -0.78 6.49
N GLU A 233 -3.59 -1.74 5.86
CA GLU A 233 -2.98 -3.02 5.47
C GLU A 233 -1.83 -2.80 4.49
N LYS A 234 -2.04 -1.97 3.47
CA LYS A 234 -1.01 -1.60 2.50
C LYS A 234 0.16 -0.87 3.16
N PHE A 235 -0.12 0.02 4.12
CA PHE A 235 0.92 0.67 4.91
C PHE A 235 1.74 -0.34 5.70
N LEU A 236 1.10 -1.25 6.44
CA LEU A 236 1.80 -2.23 7.28
C LEU A 236 2.63 -3.24 6.47
N THR A 237 2.14 -3.65 5.30
CA THR A 237 2.79 -4.67 4.46
C THR A 237 3.90 -4.12 3.57
N LYS A 238 3.73 -2.89 3.07
CA LYS A 238 4.65 -2.27 2.10
C LYS A 238 5.49 -1.14 2.69
N ASP A 239 5.45 -0.90 4.00
CA ASP A 239 6.22 0.17 4.65
C ASP A 239 7.70 0.11 4.25
N ARG A 240 8.28 1.28 3.93
CA ARG A 240 9.67 1.48 3.50
C ARG A 240 10.08 0.75 2.23
N GLN A 241 9.17 0.08 1.52
CA GLN A 241 9.46 -0.52 0.23
C GLN A 241 9.31 0.53 -0.87
N VAL A 242 10.43 0.91 -1.48
CA VAL A 242 10.50 1.95 -2.52
C VAL A 242 11.19 1.39 -3.75
N LEU A 243 10.54 1.51 -4.90
CA LEU A 243 11.16 1.18 -6.17
C LEU A 243 11.95 2.38 -6.68
N ARG A 244 13.26 2.22 -6.80
CA ARG A 244 14.17 3.24 -7.29
C ARG A 244 14.64 2.94 -8.72
N PHE A 245 14.37 3.88 -9.62
CA PHE A 245 14.80 3.84 -11.00
C PHE A 245 15.74 4.99 -11.32
N PHE A 246 16.70 4.73 -12.19
CA PHE A 246 17.58 5.73 -12.76
C PHE A 246 17.09 6.08 -14.17
N ALA A 247 16.84 7.37 -14.39
CA ALA A 247 16.30 7.86 -15.64
C ALA A 247 17.06 9.07 -16.17
N LEU A 248 16.99 9.27 -17.49
CA LEU A 248 17.42 10.50 -18.15
C LEU A 248 16.18 11.32 -18.50
N TRP A 249 16.06 12.50 -17.93
CA TRP A 249 15.09 13.49 -18.37
C TRP A 249 15.60 14.11 -19.67
N ASN A 250 14.90 13.83 -20.77
CA ASN A 250 15.26 14.35 -22.08
C ASN A 250 14.45 15.62 -22.38
N ASP A 251 15.12 16.78 -22.30
CA ASP A 251 14.55 18.09 -22.65
C ASP A 251 15.14 18.66 -23.96
N THR A 252 15.85 17.87 -24.77
CA THR A 252 16.60 18.36 -25.95
C THR A 252 15.74 19.01 -27.05
N GLU A 253 14.43 18.87 -27.00
CA GLU A 253 13.50 19.55 -27.91
C GLU A 253 13.32 21.04 -27.57
N SER A 254 13.68 21.45 -26.34
CA SER A 254 13.68 22.85 -25.90
C SER A 254 14.92 23.59 -26.41
N LEU A 255 14.82 24.90 -26.66
CA LEU A 255 15.91 25.72 -27.22
C LEU A 255 17.22 25.68 -26.40
N TYR A 256 17.11 25.49 -25.09
CA TYR A 256 18.23 25.35 -24.15
C TYR A 256 18.16 24.01 -23.40
N GLY A 257 17.53 23.04 -24.04
CA GLY A 257 17.28 21.71 -23.51
C GLY A 257 18.55 20.88 -23.38
N GLU A 258 18.67 20.16 -22.28
CA GLU A 258 19.75 19.21 -22.05
C GLU A 258 19.18 17.89 -21.51
N THR A 259 19.98 16.83 -21.58
CA THR A 259 19.64 15.56 -20.93
C THR A 259 20.15 15.55 -19.50
N ARG A 260 19.27 15.23 -18.55
CA ARG A 260 19.58 15.32 -17.12
C ARG A 260 19.41 13.98 -16.43
N PRO A 261 20.38 13.50 -15.64
CA PRO A 261 20.19 12.32 -14.82
C PRO A 261 19.25 12.64 -13.65
N VAL A 262 18.19 11.84 -13.53
CA VAL A 262 17.23 11.92 -12.43
C VAL A 262 17.02 10.54 -11.83
N THR A 263 16.61 10.53 -10.57
CA THR A 263 16.23 9.31 -9.86
C THR A 263 14.72 9.36 -9.60
N ILE A 264 14.00 8.32 -9.99
CA ILE A 264 12.55 8.20 -9.79
C ILE A 264 12.31 7.20 -8.67
N HIS A 265 11.61 7.62 -7.62
CA HIS A 265 11.18 6.78 -6.51
C HIS A 265 9.68 6.51 -6.63
N TYR A 266 9.28 5.24 -6.59
CA TYR A 266 7.90 4.80 -6.52
C TYR A 266 7.67 4.14 -5.16
N TYR A 267 6.78 4.71 -4.35
CA TYR A 267 6.49 4.22 -3.01
C TYR A 267 5.35 3.21 -3.06
N LEU A 268 5.61 1.96 -2.68
CA LEU A 268 4.60 0.89 -2.74
C LEU A 268 3.50 1.04 -1.68
N VAL A 269 3.73 1.84 -0.64
CA VAL A 269 2.77 2.13 0.44
C VAL A 269 1.54 2.86 -0.07
N ASP A 270 1.72 3.85 -0.93
CA ASP A 270 0.68 4.81 -1.34
C ASP A 270 0.62 5.06 -2.84
N ASP A 271 1.35 4.26 -3.63
CA ASP A 271 1.47 4.39 -5.10
C ASP A 271 1.88 5.80 -5.55
N SER A 272 2.69 6.47 -4.72
CA SER A 272 3.17 7.83 -4.98
C SER A 272 4.52 7.81 -5.68
N VAL A 273 4.78 8.85 -6.48
CA VAL A 273 6.03 9.02 -7.23
C VAL A 273 6.72 10.29 -6.79
N GLU A 274 8.03 10.22 -6.55
CA GLU A 274 8.91 11.35 -6.29
C GLU A 274 10.05 11.31 -7.31
N ILE A 275 10.42 12.47 -7.86
CA ILE A 275 11.54 12.58 -8.81
C ILE A 275 12.58 13.50 -8.22
N ARG A 276 13.82 13.03 -8.16
CA ARG A 276 14.98 13.76 -7.66
C ARG A 276 16.00 14.01 -8.75
N GLU A 277 16.51 15.23 -8.82
CA GLU A 277 17.59 15.58 -9.74
C GLU A 277 18.93 15.14 -9.14
N VAL A 278 19.78 14.51 -9.96
CA VAL A 278 21.13 14.13 -9.54
C VAL A 278 22.06 15.29 -9.86
N HIS A 279 22.41 16.07 -8.84
CA HIS A 279 23.29 17.23 -8.99
C HIS A 279 24.75 16.79 -9.24
N GLN A 280 25.38 17.36 -10.27
CA GLN A 280 26.78 17.13 -10.59
C GLN A 280 27.64 18.31 -10.09
N PRO A 281 28.89 18.07 -9.63
CA PRO A 281 29.81 19.14 -9.29
C PRO A 281 30.02 20.10 -10.47
N ASN A 282 30.06 21.40 -10.19
CA ASN A 282 30.28 22.45 -11.20
C ASN A 282 29.23 22.50 -12.35
N SER A 283 28.00 22.04 -12.13
CA SER A 283 26.95 22.07 -13.18
C SER A 283 26.37 23.47 -13.46
N GLY A 284 26.73 24.49 -12.66
CA GLY A 284 26.20 25.85 -12.78
C GLY A 284 24.73 26.02 -12.39
N ARG A 285 24.11 25.03 -11.73
CA ARG A 285 22.73 25.08 -11.26
C ARG A 285 22.61 25.27 -9.75
N ASP A 286 21.50 25.87 -9.36
CA ASP A 286 21.08 25.92 -7.95
C ASP A 286 20.74 24.49 -7.48
N PRO A 287 21.28 24.02 -6.33
CA PRO A 287 21.02 22.68 -5.82
C PRO A 287 19.60 22.50 -5.29
N PHE A 288 18.64 22.25 -6.18
CA PHE A 288 17.31 21.77 -5.84
C PHE A 288 17.23 20.23 -5.95
N PRO A 289 17.17 19.49 -4.84
CA PRO A 289 17.24 18.02 -4.88
C PRO A 289 15.97 17.36 -5.40
N VAL A 290 14.81 18.03 -5.28
CA VAL A 290 13.50 17.46 -5.64
C VAL A 290 12.97 18.17 -6.88
N LEU A 291 12.88 17.43 -7.99
CA LEU A 291 12.27 17.91 -9.23
C LEU A 291 10.74 17.79 -9.18
N LEU A 292 10.23 16.73 -8.55
CA LEU A 292 8.81 16.47 -8.34
C LEU A 292 8.57 15.97 -6.92
N ARG A 293 7.73 16.70 -6.17
CA ARG A 293 7.30 16.28 -4.83
C ARG A 293 6.58 14.93 -4.87
N ARG A 294 6.70 14.15 -3.80
CA ARG A 294 5.98 12.88 -3.63
C ARG A 294 4.47 13.11 -3.77
N GLN A 295 3.88 12.55 -4.82
CA GLN A 295 2.44 12.58 -5.06
C GLN A 295 2.01 11.45 -5.98
N ARG A 296 0.72 11.07 -5.94
CA ARG A 296 0.16 10.07 -6.87
C ARG A 296 -0.01 10.71 -8.24
N LEU A 297 0.59 10.10 -9.26
CA LEU A 297 0.56 10.66 -10.62
C LEU A 297 -0.62 10.10 -11.42
N PRO A 298 -1.48 10.97 -11.98
CA PRO A 298 -2.54 10.53 -12.88
C PRO A 298 -1.93 10.16 -14.24
N LYS A 299 -2.33 8.98 -14.77
CA LYS A 299 -1.99 8.52 -16.12
C LYS A 299 -3.03 8.98 -17.14
N ALA A 300 -4.31 8.85 -16.79
CA ALA A 300 -5.43 9.30 -17.62
C ALA A 300 -6.46 10.01 -16.73
N ILE A 301 -6.92 11.17 -17.19
CA ILE A 301 -7.99 11.96 -16.57
C ILE A 301 -9.30 11.65 -17.33
N LYS A 302 -10.43 11.61 -16.62
CA LYS A 302 -11.72 11.34 -17.27
C LYS A 302 -12.05 12.47 -18.27
N PRO A 303 -12.49 12.13 -19.50
CA PRO A 303 -12.76 13.13 -20.54
C PRO A 303 -13.89 14.10 -20.17
N ALA A 304 -14.82 13.69 -19.29
CA ALA A 304 -15.89 14.55 -18.77
C ALA A 304 -15.38 15.68 -17.86
N CYS A 305 -14.16 15.55 -17.31
CA CYS A 305 -13.52 16.54 -16.45
C CYS A 305 -12.44 17.36 -17.20
N GLU A 306 -12.20 17.07 -18.48
CA GLU A 306 -11.41 17.92 -19.37
C GLU A 306 -12.36 18.99 -19.95
N PRO A 307 -12.38 20.25 -19.45
CA PRO A 307 -11.29 21.19 -19.70
C PRO A 307 -11.17 22.26 -18.59
N PHE A 308 -11.03 21.89 -17.31
CA PHE A 308 -10.65 22.88 -16.30
C PHE A 308 -9.12 23.03 -16.28
N PRO A 309 -8.59 24.25 -16.53
CA PRO A 309 -7.16 24.46 -16.45
C PRO A 309 -6.67 24.21 -15.02
N SER A 310 -5.60 23.42 -14.88
CA SER A 310 -4.99 23.02 -13.59
C SER A 310 -4.53 24.20 -12.73
N CYS A 311 -4.56 25.43 -13.25
CA CYS A 311 -4.29 26.64 -12.49
C CYS A 311 -5.45 27.10 -11.59
N VAL A 312 -6.67 26.58 -11.77
CA VAL A 312 -7.87 27.01 -11.02
C VAL A 312 -8.31 25.98 -9.98
N LEU A 313 -8.24 24.69 -10.31
CA LEU A 313 -8.68 23.59 -9.45
C LEU A 313 -7.66 22.46 -9.49
N GLU A 314 -7.30 21.94 -8.31
CA GLU A 314 -6.50 20.73 -8.20
C GLU A 314 -7.30 19.52 -8.68
N VAL A 315 -6.64 18.59 -9.36
CA VAL A 315 -7.27 17.36 -9.87
C VAL A 315 -7.73 16.52 -8.67
N SER A 316 -9.04 16.34 -8.52
CA SER A 316 -9.59 15.48 -7.46
C SER A 316 -9.29 14.01 -7.76
N PRO A 317 -9.12 13.14 -6.75
CA PRO A 317 -9.01 11.70 -6.96
C PRO A 317 -10.18 11.11 -7.77
N GLN A 318 -11.33 11.76 -7.72
CA GLN A 318 -12.55 11.36 -8.45
C GLN A 318 -12.46 11.64 -9.96
N ASP A 319 -11.61 12.59 -10.37
CA ASP A 319 -11.42 13.00 -11.77
C ASP A 319 -10.42 12.08 -12.50
N VAL A 320 -9.57 11.38 -11.74
CA VAL A 320 -8.56 10.48 -12.28
C VAL A 320 -9.20 9.15 -12.66
N GLN A 321 -8.96 8.70 -13.89
CA GLN A 321 -9.40 7.39 -14.36
C GLN A 321 -8.41 6.30 -13.97
N GLN A 322 -7.12 6.57 -14.14
CA GLN A 322 -6.05 5.61 -13.85
C GLN A 322 -4.82 6.33 -13.31
N TYR A 323 -4.23 5.77 -12.25
CA TYR A 323 -2.94 6.18 -11.70
C TYR A 323 -1.80 5.33 -12.26
N PHE A 324 -0.58 5.86 -12.20
CA PHE A 324 0.62 5.08 -12.53
C PHE A 324 0.81 3.91 -11.56
N SER A 325 1.04 2.73 -12.14
CA SER A 325 1.36 1.49 -11.42
C SER A 325 2.82 1.10 -11.65
N PRO A 326 3.40 0.20 -10.83
CA PRO A 326 4.74 -0.35 -11.11
C PRO A 326 4.83 -0.97 -12.51
N ALA A 327 3.77 -1.59 -13.01
CA ALA A 327 3.77 -2.21 -14.33
C ALA A 327 4.02 -1.21 -15.49
N ASP A 328 3.74 0.07 -15.27
CA ASP A 328 3.98 1.14 -16.26
C ASP A 328 5.45 1.62 -16.29
N LEU A 329 6.24 1.30 -15.26
CA LEU A 329 7.64 1.74 -15.12
C LEU A 329 8.60 0.63 -15.54
N ARG A 330 8.86 0.53 -16.85
CA ARG A 330 9.73 -0.48 -17.43
C ARG A 330 11.12 0.06 -17.74
N VAL A 331 12.16 -0.62 -17.26
CA VAL A 331 13.55 -0.26 -17.56
C VAL A 331 13.85 -0.54 -19.03
N GLY A 332 14.27 0.50 -19.74
CA GLY A 332 14.52 0.51 -21.18
C GLY A 332 13.49 1.34 -21.98
N ASP A 333 12.33 1.63 -21.39
CA ASP A 333 11.25 2.39 -22.01
C ASP A 333 11.29 3.88 -21.59
N THR A 334 10.63 4.72 -22.40
CA THR A 334 10.45 6.14 -22.10
C THR A 334 9.07 6.37 -21.50
N VAL A 335 9.03 6.91 -20.28
CA VAL A 335 7.79 7.21 -19.56
C VAL A 335 7.51 8.72 -19.62
N GLN A 336 6.26 9.08 -19.90
CA GLN A 336 5.81 10.47 -19.90
C GLN A 336 5.12 10.80 -18.58
N LEU A 337 5.74 11.65 -17.76
CA LEU A 337 5.20 12.10 -16.46
C LEU A 337 4.94 13.60 -16.53
N LEU A 338 3.68 14.02 -16.34
CA LEU A 338 3.25 15.44 -16.37
C LEU A 338 3.72 16.19 -17.63
N GLY A 339 3.69 15.52 -18.79
CA GLY A 339 4.12 16.09 -20.07
C GLY A 339 5.64 16.03 -20.33
N ARG A 340 6.47 15.61 -19.38
CA ARG A 340 7.93 15.46 -19.54
C ARG A 340 8.31 14.01 -19.82
N ARG A 341 9.31 13.78 -20.66
CA ARG A 341 9.78 12.44 -21.06
C ARG A 341 11.00 12.02 -20.25
N PHE A 342 10.89 10.87 -19.60
CA PHE A 342 11.94 10.26 -18.79
C PHE A 342 12.30 8.90 -19.37
N GLN A 343 13.56 8.73 -19.78
CA GLN A 343 14.05 7.45 -20.29
C GLN A 343 14.65 6.64 -19.14
N LEU A 344 13.99 5.56 -18.75
CA LEU A 344 14.45 4.67 -17.69
C LEU A 344 15.59 3.79 -18.24
N TYR A 345 16.77 3.86 -17.66
CA TYR A 345 17.93 3.10 -18.16
C TYR A 345 18.44 2.05 -17.20
N ASP A 346 18.27 2.24 -15.89
CA ASP A 346 18.70 1.29 -14.87
C ASP A 346 17.76 1.36 -13.65
N CYS A 347 17.89 0.40 -12.74
CA CYS A 347 17.09 0.31 -11.53
C CYS A 347 17.88 -0.36 -10.39
N ASP A 348 17.43 -0.15 -9.16
CA ASP A 348 18.09 -0.64 -7.96
C ASP A 348 17.92 -2.16 -7.78
N ASP A 349 18.80 -2.81 -7.00
CA ASP A 349 18.76 -4.27 -6.88
C ASP A 349 17.47 -4.78 -6.22
N PHE A 350 16.94 -4.03 -5.25
CA PHE A 350 15.63 -4.30 -4.66
C PHE A 350 14.49 -4.26 -5.70
N THR A 351 14.57 -3.34 -6.66
CA THR A 351 13.56 -3.27 -7.72
C THR A 351 13.68 -4.46 -8.66
N LYS A 352 14.90 -4.87 -9.01
CA LYS A 352 15.12 -6.05 -9.85
C LYS A 352 14.50 -7.30 -9.21
N THR A 353 14.66 -7.49 -7.90
CA THR A 353 14.03 -8.61 -7.19
C THR A 353 12.51 -8.47 -7.14
N TYR A 354 11.99 -7.27 -6.84
CA TYR A 354 10.56 -7.01 -6.78
C TYR A 354 9.84 -7.33 -8.11
N TYR A 355 10.39 -6.90 -9.25
CA TYR A 355 9.79 -7.19 -10.56
C TYR A 355 9.90 -8.68 -10.90
N ARG A 356 10.99 -9.35 -10.54
CA ARG A 356 11.13 -10.80 -10.78
C ARG A 356 10.08 -11.62 -10.02
N GLU A 357 9.70 -11.19 -8.82
CA GLU A 357 8.74 -11.88 -7.96
C GLU A 357 7.29 -11.54 -8.30
N ASN A 358 6.97 -10.25 -8.48
CA ASN A 358 5.59 -9.77 -8.61
C ASN A 358 5.15 -9.56 -10.06
N HIS A 359 6.09 -9.34 -10.98
CA HIS A 359 5.84 -9.06 -12.40
C HIS A 359 6.83 -9.78 -13.33
N PRO A 360 6.91 -11.12 -13.28
CA PRO A 360 7.86 -11.90 -14.10
C PRO A 360 7.67 -11.71 -15.61
N GLU A 361 6.50 -11.26 -16.04
CA GLU A 361 6.19 -10.90 -17.43
C GLU A 361 6.94 -9.66 -17.95
N LEU A 362 7.48 -8.83 -17.06
CA LEU A 362 8.20 -7.60 -17.39
C LEU A 362 9.71 -7.83 -17.37
N GLU A 363 10.28 -8.17 -18.53
CA GLU A 363 11.74 -8.22 -18.70
C GLU A 363 12.37 -6.82 -18.52
N LEU A 364 13.26 -6.70 -17.54
CA LEU A 364 14.09 -5.50 -17.33
C LEU A 364 15.24 -5.49 -18.36
N ARG A 365 15.27 -4.48 -19.23
CA ARG A 365 16.32 -4.32 -20.25
C ARG A 365 17.16 -3.09 -19.94
N PRO A 366 18.12 -3.19 -19.00
CA PRO A 366 18.99 -2.07 -18.67
C PRO A 366 19.76 -1.65 -19.92
N ARG A 367 19.71 -0.36 -20.25
CA ARG A 367 20.49 0.21 -21.35
C ARG A 367 21.75 0.81 -20.74
N PRO A 368 22.96 0.41 -21.18
CA PRO A 368 24.17 1.10 -20.77
C PRO A 368 24.05 2.54 -21.26
N VAL A 369 23.94 3.49 -20.33
CA VAL A 369 24.06 4.90 -20.65
C VAL A 369 25.52 5.08 -21.06
N VAL A 370 25.73 5.32 -22.35
CA VAL A 370 26.98 5.89 -22.83
C VAL A 370 27.06 7.26 -22.17
N ARG A 371 27.71 7.33 -21.01
CA ARG A 371 28.21 8.59 -20.51
C ARG A 371 29.17 9.01 -21.61
N GLU A 372 28.77 9.99 -22.40
CA GLU A 372 29.69 10.68 -23.29
C GLU A 372 30.72 11.33 -22.38
N SER A 373 31.72 10.55 -21.97
CA SER A 373 32.94 11.07 -21.41
C SER A 373 33.46 11.98 -22.51
N THR A 374 33.23 13.27 -22.34
CA THR A 374 33.87 14.34 -23.11
C THR A 374 35.36 14.37 -22.76
N GLU A 375 35.99 13.21 -22.62
CA GLU A 375 37.39 13.04 -22.93
C GLU A 375 37.43 13.20 -24.44
N LEU A 376 37.43 14.46 -24.89
CA LEU A 376 37.99 14.82 -26.17
C LEU A 376 39.31 14.08 -26.21
N GLN A 377 39.36 12.99 -26.99
CA GLN A 377 40.58 12.23 -27.18
C GLN A 377 41.63 13.26 -27.53
N ASP A 378 42.57 13.45 -26.60
CA ASP A 378 43.54 14.53 -26.67
C ASP A 378 44.26 14.27 -27.99
N ARG A 379 43.98 15.11 -29.00
CA ARG A 379 44.45 14.85 -30.36
C ARG A 379 45.96 14.88 -30.25
N HIS A 380 46.57 13.70 -30.31
CA HIS A 380 47.99 13.55 -30.05
C HIS A 380 48.73 14.52 -30.98
N LYS A 381 49.37 15.53 -30.38
CA LYS A 381 50.05 16.57 -31.15
C LYS A 381 51.24 15.90 -31.84
N GLU A 382 51.16 15.76 -33.16
CA GLU A 382 52.28 15.24 -33.95
C GLU A 382 53.42 16.26 -33.95
N VAL A 383 54.64 15.78 -33.68
CA VAL A 383 55.84 16.63 -33.74
C VAL A 383 56.10 16.98 -35.20
N PRO A 384 56.31 18.26 -35.55
CA PRO A 384 56.56 18.66 -36.92
C PRO A 384 57.89 18.07 -37.44
N PRO A 385 58.03 17.93 -38.77
CA PRO A 385 59.25 17.41 -39.38
C PRO A 385 60.45 18.32 -39.10
N TYR A 386 61.64 17.72 -39.01
CA TYR A 386 62.88 18.42 -38.66
C TYR A 386 63.30 19.42 -39.74
N ASN A 387 63.65 20.64 -39.32
CA ASN A 387 63.91 21.78 -40.20
C ASN A 387 65.33 21.81 -40.83
N GLY A 388 66.21 20.85 -40.50
CA GLY A 388 67.57 20.75 -41.05
C GLY A 388 68.64 21.56 -40.32
N PHE A 389 68.29 22.35 -39.30
CA PHE A 389 69.22 23.15 -38.53
C PHE A 389 69.41 22.61 -37.11
N GLY A 390 70.66 22.62 -36.62
CA GLY A 390 71.01 22.14 -35.28
C GLY A 390 71.21 20.63 -35.22
N SER A 391 71.06 20.07 -34.02
CA SER A 391 70.92 18.62 -33.83
C SER A 391 69.44 18.28 -33.69
N LEU A 392 69.05 17.07 -34.08
CA LEU A 392 67.64 16.65 -34.02
C LEU A 392 67.11 16.71 -32.58
N GLU A 393 67.94 16.29 -31.62
CA GLU A 393 67.59 16.28 -30.19
C GLU A 393 67.40 17.68 -29.62
N ASP A 394 68.17 18.66 -30.10
CA ASP A 394 68.10 20.07 -29.69
C ASP A 394 66.90 20.79 -30.34
N SER A 395 66.71 20.60 -31.64
CA SER A 395 65.60 21.19 -32.38
C SER A 395 64.23 20.66 -31.95
N LEU A 396 64.16 19.41 -31.48
CA LEU A 396 62.95 18.82 -30.93
C LEU A 396 62.47 19.55 -29.65
N GLN A 397 63.39 20.11 -28.85
CA GLN A 397 63.02 20.83 -27.62
C GLN A 397 62.24 22.12 -27.90
N ASN A 398 62.49 22.77 -29.04
CA ASN A 398 61.73 23.94 -29.49
C ASN A 398 60.25 23.61 -29.78
N CYS A 399 59.94 22.36 -30.11
CA CYS A 399 58.57 21.91 -30.37
C CYS A 399 57.88 21.35 -29.12
N LEU A 400 58.65 20.84 -28.17
CA LEU A 400 58.11 20.30 -26.91
C LEU A 400 57.78 21.40 -25.89
N SER A 401 58.57 22.48 -25.85
CA SER A 401 58.50 23.50 -24.81
C SER A 401 58.67 24.90 -25.39
N LEU A 402 58.02 25.90 -24.78
CA LEU A 402 58.15 27.30 -25.20
C LEU A 402 59.55 27.87 -24.95
N ILE A 403 60.16 27.46 -23.83
CA ILE A 403 61.53 27.83 -23.46
C ILE A 403 62.36 26.55 -23.64
N PRO A 404 63.16 26.44 -24.72
CA PRO A 404 63.88 25.21 -25.01
C PRO A 404 64.91 24.93 -23.93
N GLU A 405 64.81 23.74 -23.34
CA GLU A 405 65.83 23.22 -22.43
C GLU A 405 66.90 22.45 -23.21
N PRO A 406 68.18 22.54 -22.83
CA PRO A 406 69.23 21.76 -23.48
C PRO A 406 68.95 20.26 -23.33
N PRO A 407 69.13 19.45 -24.40
CA PRO A 407 68.86 18.02 -24.34
C PRO A 407 69.76 17.35 -23.31
N LYS A 408 69.16 16.53 -22.45
CA LYS A 408 69.88 15.79 -21.40
C LYS A 408 70.69 14.66 -22.06
N LYS A 409 71.99 14.64 -21.80
CA LYS A 409 72.90 13.57 -22.23
C LYS A 409 72.92 12.46 -21.17
N ASP A 410 73.14 11.23 -21.58
CA ASP A 410 73.27 10.08 -20.68
C ASP A 410 74.59 10.13 -19.91
N VAL A 411 74.62 10.93 -18.83
CA VAL A 411 75.83 11.18 -18.03
C VAL A 411 76.39 9.89 -17.42
N VAL A 412 75.52 8.95 -17.04
CA VAL A 412 75.91 7.64 -16.49
C VAL A 412 76.73 6.85 -17.51
N LYS A 413 76.22 6.73 -18.74
CA LYS A 413 76.91 6.05 -19.85
C LYS A 413 78.24 6.72 -20.18
N MET A 414 78.29 8.05 -20.14
CA MET A 414 79.53 8.80 -20.37
C MET A 414 80.60 8.48 -19.31
N LEU A 415 80.20 8.42 -18.02
CA LEU A 415 81.13 8.23 -16.91
C LEU A 415 81.64 6.78 -16.80
N GLU A 416 80.74 5.80 -16.97
CA GLU A 416 81.09 4.37 -16.87
C GLU A 416 82.02 3.91 -18.00
N ASN A 417 81.88 4.52 -19.19
CA ASN A 417 82.55 4.08 -20.41
C ASN A 417 83.61 5.07 -20.93
N ASP A 418 84.00 6.10 -20.18
CA ASP A 418 84.89 7.19 -20.64
C ASP A 418 86.22 6.70 -21.25
N HIS A 419 86.77 5.61 -20.73
CA HIS A 419 88.03 5.02 -21.19
C HIS A 419 87.87 3.74 -22.03
N ARG A 420 86.63 3.34 -22.34
CA ARG A 420 86.34 2.10 -23.08
C ARG A 420 86.18 2.39 -24.56
N VAL A 421 87.07 1.84 -25.38
CA VAL A 421 87.10 2.05 -26.84
C VAL A 421 87.24 0.70 -27.55
N LEU A 422 86.32 0.41 -28.46
CA LEU A 422 86.39 -0.78 -29.31
C LEU A 422 87.17 -0.45 -30.57
N ARG A 423 88.25 -1.19 -30.85
CA ARG A 423 89.15 -0.94 -31.97
C ARG A 423 89.09 -2.08 -32.98
N TYR A 424 88.86 -1.73 -34.23
CA TYR A 424 88.76 -2.66 -35.35
C TYR A 424 89.76 -2.28 -36.44
N ALA A 425 90.35 -3.29 -37.08
CA ALA A 425 91.07 -3.12 -38.33
C ALA A 425 90.07 -3.14 -39.49
N ALA A 426 90.15 -2.16 -40.37
CA ALA A 426 89.28 -2.03 -41.52
C ALA A 426 90.08 -1.79 -42.80
N ARG A 427 89.53 -2.22 -43.93
CA ARG A 427 89.99 -1.85 -45.27
C ARG A 427 88.88 -1.10 -45.99
N MET A 428 89.24 -0.13 -46.83
CA MET A 428 88.24 0.55 -47.66
C MET A 428 87.90 -0.32 -48.87
N ASP A 429 86.62 -0.40 -49.21
CA ASP A 429 86.09 -1.01 -50.43
C ASP A 429 85.72 0.12 -51.40
N SER A 430 86.65 0.45 -52.28
CA SER A 430 86.59 1.59 -53.22
C SER A 430 86.86 1.09 -54.64
N GLN A 431 86.25 1.73 -55.64
CA GLN A 431 86.51 1.43 -57.05
C GLN A 431 87.84 2.02 -57.54
N ASN A 432 88.48 2.90 -56.74
CA ASN A 432 89.75 3.51 -57.08
C ASN A 432 90.92 2.57 -56.75
N PRO A 433 91.79 2.24 -57.73
CA PRO A 433 92.96 1.38 -57.50
C PRO A 433 93.97 1.94 -56.47
N HIS A 434 93.99 3.26 -56.26
CA HIS A 434 94.86 3.90 -55.27
C HIS A 434 94.43 3.67 -53.82
N ASP A 435 93.16 3.31 -53.60
CA ASP A 435 92.64 3.02 -52.27
C ASP A 435 92.90 1.55 -51.86
N GLU A 436 93.29 0.72 -52.82
CA GLU A 436 93.57 -0.69 -52.61
C GLU A 436 94.83 -0.87 -51.76
N GLY A 437 94.70 -1.58 -50.64
CA GLY A 437 95.80 -1.83 -49.70
C GLY A 437 95.92 -0.82 -48.54
N ARG A 438 95.12 0.25 -48.50
CA ARG A 438 95.06 1.18 -47.36
C ARG A 438 94.44 0.49 -46.14
N ARG A 439 95.08 0.65 -44.97
CA ARG A 439 94.65 0.03 -43.70
C ARG A 439 94.18 1.09 -42.72
N PHE A 440 92.94 0.94 -42.28
CA PHE A 440 92.29 1.85 -41.36
C PHE A 440 92.07 1.17 -40.01
N VAL A 441 92.03 1.98 -38.95
CA VAL A 441 91.63 1.59 -37.60
C VAL A 441 90.35 2.34 -37.29
N LEU A 442 89.26 1.60 -37.13
CA LEU A 442 87.98 2.13 -36.69
C LEU A 442 87.92 2.02 -35.17
N SER A 443 87.77 3.16 -34.50
CA SER A 443 87.65 3.25 -33.04
C SER A 443 86.23 3.69 -32.68
N TYR A 444 85.48 2.84 -32.00
CA TYR A 444 84.14 3.13 -31.47
C TYR A 444 84.24 3.47 -29.98
N PHE A 445 83.77 4.65 -29.61
CA PHE A 445 83.82 5.16 -28.23
C PHE A 445 82.50 4.87 -27.52
N LEU A 446 82.55 4.04 -26.48
CA LEU A 446 81.35 3.59 -25.77
C LEU A 446 80.70 4.67 -24.89
N SER A 447 81.44 5.73 -24.55
CA SER A 447 80.93 6.85 -23.75
C SER A 447 79.92 7.74 -24.50
N ASN A 448 80.04 7.86 -25.83
CA ASN A 448 79.25 8.80 -26.61
C ASN A 448 78.75 8.25 -27.97
N ASP A 449 78.98 6.97 -28.25
CA ASP A 449 78.62 6.26 -29.48
C ASP A 449 79.23 6.87 -30.75
N MET A 450 80.37 7.56 -30.62
CA MET A 450 81.06 8.16 -31.76
C MET A 450 82.07 7.19 -32.36
N ILE A 451 82.28 7.32 -33.67
CA ILE A 451 83.27 6.56 -34.42
C ILE A 451 84.36 7.52 -34.89
N SER A 452 85.62 7.11 -34.76
CA SER A 452 86.76 7.76 -35.40
C SER A 452 87.51 6.75 -36.26
N ILE A 453 87.94 7.19 -37.44
CA ILE A 453 88.69 6.35 -38.38
C ILE A 453 90.08 6.95 -38.53
N PHE A 454 91.09 6.14 -38.28
CA PHE A 454 92.49 6.53 -38.38
C PHE A 454 93.22 5.65 -39.39
N GLU A 455 93.89 6.25 -40.36
CA GLU A 455 94.68 5.56 -41.35
C GLU A 455 96.11 5.32 -40.85
N LYS A 456 96.57 4.08 -40.92
CA LYS A 456 97.97 3.75 -40.62
C LYS A 456 98.85 4.20 -41.77
N SER A 457 99.81 5.10 -41.51
CA SER A 457 100.80 5.50 -42.50
C SER A 457 101.67 4.30 -42.90
N THR A 458 101.76 4.05 -44.21
CA THR A 458 102.61 3.02 -44.81
C THR A 458 103.80 3.67 -45.49
N ARG A 459 105.01 3.14 -45.26
CA ARG A 459 106.23 3.68 -45.87
C ARG A 459 106.17 3.47 -47.39
N ASN A 460 106.56 4.49 -48.15
CA ASN A 460 106.61 4.49 -49.62
C ASN A 460 105.25 4.40 -50.36
N SER A 461 104.12 4.67 -49.70
CA SER A 461 102.79 4.66 -50.36
C SER A 461 102.40 5.95 -51.08
N GLY A 462 103.09 7.06 -50.79
CA GLY A 462 102.76 8.38 -51.34
C GLY A 462 101.49 9.02 -50.76
N ILE A 463 100.81 8.36 -49.82
CA ILE A 463 99.58 8.85 -49.16
C ILE A 463 99.93 9.30 -47.73
N ILE A 464 99.53 10.52 -47.37
CA ILE A 464 99.66 11.03 -46.01
C ILE A 464 98.62 10.32 -45.13
N GLY A 465 99.08 9.38 -44.31
CA GLY A 465 98.25 8.74 -43.30
C GLY A 465 97.90 9.72 -42.17
N GLY A 466 96.86 9.38 -41.40
CA GLY A 466 96.41 10.22 -40.29
C GLY A 466 94.93 10.00 -39.98
N ARG A 467 94.33 10.99 -39.33
CA ARG A 467 92.90 10.96 -38.98
C ARG A 467 92.05 11.12 -40.23
N PHE A 468 91.40 10.03 -40.64
CA PHE A 468 90.50 10.01 -41.80
C PHE A 468 89.12 10.55 -41.42
N LEU A 469 88.62 10.20 -40.22
CA LEU A 469 87.37 10.71 -39.67
C LEU A 469 87.57 11.11 -38.19
N GLU A 470 87.19 12.34 -37.87
CA GLU A 470 87.07 12.81 -36.48
C GLU A 470 85.92 12.09 -35.75
N LYS A 471 85.86 12.19 -34.42
CA LYS A 471 84.80 11.57 -33.63
C LYS A 471 83.44 12.11 -34.05
N THR A 472 82.68 11.30 -34.78
CA THR A 472 81.37 11.68 -35.30
C THR A 472 80.40 10.51 -35.10
N ARG A 473 79.13 10.81 -34.79
CA ARG A 473 78.07 9.81 -34.78
C ARG A 473 77.65 9.50 -36.21
N ILE A 474 77.65 8.23 -36.58
CA ILE A 474 77.42 7.81 -37.97
C ILE A 474 76.03 7.15 -38.07
N PRO A 475 75.13 7.69 -38.91
CA PRO A 475 73.83 7.06 -39.18
C PRO A 475 73.97 5.85 -40.13
N LYS A 476 73.09 4.87 -39.98
CA LYS A 476 73.02 3.68 -40.83
C LYS A 476 72.53 4.02 -42.24
N PRO A 477 72.94 3.26 -43.27
CA PRO A 477 72.44 3.44 -44.63
C PRO A 477 70.95 3.06 -44.67
N GLY A 478 70.09 4.05 -44.89
CA GLY A 478 68.64 3.88 -44.92
C GLY A 478 67.87 4.62 -43.82
N SER A 479 68.53 5.23 -42.84
CA SER A 479 67.86 6.05 -41.84
C SER A 479 67.39 7.38 -42.43
N THR A 480 66.14 7.78 -42.17
CA THR A 480 65.60 9.10 -42.53
C THR A 480 66.15 10.17 -41.57
N THR A 481 66.32 11.41 -42.05
CA THR A 481 66.79 12.54 -41.24
C THR A 481 65.96 12.77 -39.97
N GLU A 482 64.68 12.40 -39.98
CA GLU A 482 63.74 12.54 -38.85
C GLU A 482 63.85 11.42 -37.81
N LYS A 483 64.37 10.25 -38.20
CA LYS A 483 64.60 9.09 -37.31
C LYS A 483 65.98 8.49 -37.62
N PRO A 484 67.08 9.16 -37.21
CA PRO A 484 68.42 8.66 -37.44
C PRO A 484 68.69 7.43 -36.57
N GLU A 485 68.93 6.28 -37.20
CA GLU A 485 69.45 5.10 -36.51
C GLU A 485 70.97 5.10 -36.61
N PHE A 486 71.66 5.14 -35.48
CA PHE A 486 73.11 5.18 -35.42
C PHE A 486 73.72 3.76 -35.33
N TYR A 487 74.96 3.60 -35.78
CA TYR A 487 75.69 2.35 -35.61
C TYR A 487 75.97 2.04 -34.12
N GLY A 488 75.64 0.83 -33.71
CA GLY A 488 75.91 0.29 -32.39
C GLY A 488 77.01 -0.78 -32.39
N PRO A 489 77.44 -1.24 -31.20
CA PRO A 489 78.45 -2.29 -31.07
C PRO A 489 78.03 -3.62 -31.73
N GLY A 490 76.73 -3.90 -31.81
CA GLY A 490 76.20 -5.11 -32.44
C GLY A 490 76.33 -5.15 -33.96
N ASP A 491 76.49 -3.99 -34.62
CA ASP A 491 76.59 -3.89 -36.08
C ASP A 491 78.01 -4.16 -36.61
N PHE A 492 79.02 -4.23 -35.72
CA PHE A 492 80.44 -4.39 -36.09
C PHE A 492 80.88 -5.85 -36.10
N ALA A 493 80.26 -6.68 -36.95
CA ALA A 493 80.73 -8.04 -37.20
C ALA A 493 81.97 -8.05 -38.11
N ILE A 494 82.84 -9.04 -37.95
CA ILE A 494 84.01 -9.18 -38.82
C ILE A 494 83.57 -9.66 -40.19
N GLY A 495 84.03 -8.98 -41.24
CA GLY A 495 83.54 -9.11 -42.60
C GLY A 495 82.36 -8.18 -42.92
N ALA A 496 81.75 -7.52 -41.92
CA ALA A 496 80.68 -6.56 -42.18
C ALA A 496 81.21 -5.30 -42.88
N THR A 497 80.35 -4.70 -43.69
CA THR A 497 80.63 -3.44 -44.39
C THR A 497 79.96 -2.29 -43.65
N VAL A 498 80.76 -1.40 -43.07
CA VAL A 498 80.31 -0.16 -42.42
C VAL A 498 80.36 0.95 -43.46
N GLU A 499 79.19 1.51 -43.79
CA GLU A 499 79.10 2.67 -44.67
C GLU A 499 79.21 3.97 -43.85
N VAL A 500 80.17 4.81 -44.23
CA VAL A 500 80.51 6.07 -43.57
C VAL A 500 80.62 7.16 -44.61
N PHE A 501 79.66 8.08 -44.66
CA PHE A 501 79.64 9.20 -45.62
C PHE A 501 79.93 8.77 -47.07
N ARG A 502 79.27 7.70 -47.55
CA ARG A 502 79.44 7.06 -48.88
C ARG A 502 80.75 6.29 -49.09
N HIS A 503 81.63 6.22 -48.09
CA HIS A 503 82.77 5.31 -48.09
C HIS A 503 82.40 3.99 -47.41
N ARG A 504 82.77 2.87 -48.02
CA ARG A 504 82.49 1.54 -47.49
C ARG A 504 83.75 0.97 -46.85
N PHE A 505 83.67 0.60 -45.58
CA PHE A 505 84.77 0.00 -44.83
C PHE A 505 84.43 -1.43 -44.45
N VAL A 506 85.24 -2.38 -44.87
CA VAL A 506 85.10 -3.79 -44.49
C VAL A 506 85.97 -4.06 -43.27
N LEU A 507 85.35 -4.52 -42.19
CA LEU A 507 86.06 -4.90 -40.97
C LEU A 507 86.81 -6.21 -41.19
N THR A 508 88.13 -6.20 -41.02
CA THR A 508 88.99 -7.36 -41.27
C THR A 508 89.42 -8.07 -39.99
N ASN A 509 89.59 -7.32 -38.90
CA ASN A 509 90.01 -7.86 -37.60
C ASN A 509 89.55 -6.94 -36.46
N ALA A 510 89.59 -7.41 -35.21
CA ALA A 510 89.26 -6.64 -34.02
C ALA A 510 90.33 -6.83 -32.92
N ASP A 511 90.38 -5.91 -31.96
CA ASP A 511 91.21 -6.06 -30.77
C ASP A 511 90.64 -7.12 -29.82
N ARG A 512 91.48 -7.78 -29.01
CA ARG A 512 91.03 -8.80 -28.05
C ARG A 512 90.05 -8.23 -27.02
N TYR A 513 90.27 -6.97 -26.62
CA TYR A 513 89.38 -6.24 -25.73
C TYR A 513 87.94 -6.15 -26.26
N VAL A 514 87.77 -6.07 -27.59
CA VAL A 514 86.44 -6.01 -28.21
C VAL A 514 85.67 -7.29 -27.94
N LEU A 515 86.31 -8.45 -28.11
CA LEU A 515 85.66 -9.74 -27.87
C LEU A 515 85.21 -9.85 -26.40
N THR A 516 86.11 -9.58 -25.45
CA THR A 516 85.79 -9.64 -24.01
C THR A 516 84.64 -8.70 -23.64
N TYR A 517 84.61 -7.50 -24.21
CA TYR A 517 83.53 -6.55 -23.97
C TYR A 517 82.19 -7.02 -24.56
N LEU A 518 82.18 -7.50 -25.81
CA LEU A 518 80.94 -7.96 -26.43
C LEU A 518 80.41 -9.25 -25.80
N GLU A 519 81.28 -10.12 -25.29
CA GLU A 519 80.90 -11.30 -24.49
C GLU A 519 80.26 -10.90 -23.16
N SER A 520 80.72 -9.81 -22.53
CA SER A 520 80.08 -9.28 -21.32
C SER A 520 78.67 -8.71 -21.57
N ILE A 521 78.30 -8.47 -22.83
CA ILE A 521 77.00 -7.94 -23.26
C ILE A 521 76.35 -8.91 -24.26
N SER A 522 76.58 -10.21 -24.10
CA SER A 522 76.09 -11.26 -25.01
C SER A 522 74.59 -11.21 -25.27
N ASP A 523 73.82 -10.75 -24.29
CA ASP A 523 72.35 -10.75 -24.33
C ASP A 523 71.77 -9.70 -25.30
N GLN A 524 72.51 -8.62 -25.58
CA GLN A 524 72.03 -7.51 -26.42
C GLN A 524 72.63 -7.52 -27.84
N ILE A 525 73.52 -8.47 -28.13
CA ILE A 525 74.33 -8.48 -29.36
C ILE A 525 73.94 -9.69 -30.22
N PRO A 526 73.82 -9.55 -31.55
CA PRO A 526 73.58 -10.67 -32.44
C PRO A 526 74.67 -11.75 -32.33
N SER A 527 74.26 -13.02 -32.22
CA SER A 527 75.18 -14.17 -32.11
C SER A 527 76.17 -14.26 -33.28
N GLN A 528 75.75 -13.80 -34.47
CA GLN A 528 76.59 -13.72 -35.67
C GLN A 528 77.83 -12.83 -35.45
N THR A 529 77.68 -11.71 -34.75
CA THR A 529 78.76 -10.77 -34.46
C THR A 529 79.81 -11.41 -33.57
N LEU A 530 79.40 -12.10 -32.50
CA LEU A 530 80.29 -12.81 -31.58
C LEU A 530 81.04 -13.96 -32.25
N THR A 531 80.33 -14.80 -33.04
CA THR A 531 80.95 -15.92 -33.75
C THR A 531 82.00 -15.45 -34.75
N SER A 532 81.73 -14.35 -35.49
CA SER A 532 82.70 -13.77 -36.43
C SER A 532 83.98 -13.30 -35.74
N LEU A 533 83.86 -12.76 -34.53
CA LEU A 533 84.99 -12.29 -33.72
C LEU A 533 85.82 -13.45 -33.18
N ARG A 534 85.17 -14.47 -32.62
CA ARG A 534 85.82 -15.71 -32.14
C ARG A 534 86.61 -16.40 -33.27
N GLN A 535 86.05 -16.46 -34.48
CA GLN A 535 86.71 -17.04 -35.65
C GLN A 535 87.95 -16.26 -36.09
N SER A 536 87.88 -14.92 -36.13
CA SER A 536 89.01 -14.08 -36.54
C SER A 536 90.20 -14.11 -35.58
N LEU A 537 89.92 -14.30 -34.28
CA LEU A 537 90.90 -14.30 -33.19
C LEU A 537 91.44 -15.71 -32.90
N GLY A 538 90.96 -16.74 -33.63
CA GLY A 538 91.44 -18.11 -33.53
C GLY A 538 90.94 -18.89 -32.30
N LEU A 539 89.79 -18.54 -31.75
CA LEU A 539 89.20 -19.13 -30.53
C LEU A 539 88.06 -20.12 -30.86
N ALA A 540 88.08 -20.76 -32.03
CA ALA A 540 86.93 -21.48 -32.58
C ALA A 540 86.63 -22.88 -31.97
N ASP A 541 87.37 -23.36 -30.97
CA ASP A 541 87.26 -24.76 -30.50
C ASP A 541 86.96 -24.93 -29.00
N GLN A 542 86.06 -24.12 -28.42
CA GLN A 542 85.51 -24.41 -27.08
C GLN A 542 84.06 -23.94 -26.97
N GLU A 543 83.10 -24.71 -27.51
CA GLU A 543 81.68 -24.75 -27.08
C GLU A 543 80.84 -25.66 -28.00
N VAL A 544 81.11 -26.97 -28.02
CA VAL A 544 80.16 -28.00 -28.51
C VAL A 544 80.30 -29.27 -27.66
N THR A 545 80.03 -29.20 -26.35
CA THR A 545 79.81 -30.43 -25.54
C THR A 545 79.02 -30.16 -24.25
N THR A 546 77.78 -29.71 -24.35
CA THR A 546 76.78 -30.01 -23.31
C THR A 546 75.41 -29.65 -23.85
N GLN A 547 74.67 -30.66 -24.34
CA GLN A 547 73.20 -30.78 -24.36
C GLN A 547 72.77 -31.76 -25.46
N THR A 548 73.13 -33.03 -25.30
CA THR A 548 72.40 -34.17 -25.88
C THR A 548 72.91 -35.40 -25.16
N ASP A 549 72.28 -35.73 -24.03
CA ASP A 549 72.14 -37.10 -23.55
C ASP A 549 71.19 -37.06 -22.35
N GLN A 550 70.03 -37.71 -22.54
CA GLN A 550 69.01 -38.17 -21.58
C GLN A 550 67.59 -37.77 -21.96
N VAL A 551 67.11 -38.30 -23.08
CA VAL A 551 65.70 -38.69 -23.22
C VAL A 551 65.67 -40.00 -23.99
N GLU A 552 65.64 -41.12 -23.25
CA GLU A 552 64.95 -42.37 -23.62
C GLU A 552 65.32 -43.47 -22.60
N ASN A 553 64.47 -43.69 -21.60
CA ASN A 553 63.90 -45.01 -21.38
C ASN A 553 62.86 -45.06 -20.23
N THR A 554 61.65 -45.48 -20.63
CA THR A 554 60.73 -46.43 -19.98
C THR A 554 60.11 -46.02 -18.62
N GLN A 555 58.81 -45.65 -18.57
CA GLN A 555 57.64 -46.53 -18.35
C GLN A 555 57.77 -47.45 -17.11
N THR A 556 57.10 -47.14 -16.00
CA THR A 556 55.87 -47.78 -15.46
C THR A 556 55.62 -47.40 -13.98
N ASP A 557 54.38 -46.94 -13.70
CA ASP A 557 53.52 -46.93 -12.48
C ASP A 557 53.88 -47.75 -11.20
N PRO A 558 53.12 -47.66 -10.08
CA PRO A 558 52.49 -46.52 -9.37
C PRO A 558 52.65 -46.64 -7.81
N GLN A 559 51.84 -45.89 -7.03
CA GLN A 559 51.64 -45.91 -5.55
C GLN A 559 52.63 -45.07 -4.73
N SER A 560 52.30 -44.42 -3.63
CA SER A 560 51.07 -44.05 -2.91
C SER A 560 51.52 -43.11 -1.76
N ASP A 561 50.55 -42.47 -1.12
CA ASP A 561 50.59 -41.94 0.26
C ASP A 561 50.97 -40.46 0.48
N ASP A 562 49.89 -39.71 0.76
CA ASP A 562 49.67 -38.95 2.00
C ASP A 562 50.75 -37.99 2.49
N ASN A 563 50.45 -36.69 2.46
CA ASN A 563 49.89 -36.00 3.64
C ASN A 563 49.79 -34.47 3.44
N ASP A 564 48.57 -33.99 3.63
CA ASP A 564 48.18 -32.87 4.50
C ASP A 564 49.13 -31.69 4.77
N ARG A 565 48.59 -30.49 4.50
CA ARG A 565 48.44 -29.26 5.34
C ARG A 565 48.81 -28.00 4.56
N ALA A 566 47.88 -27.10 4.20
CA ALA A 566 47.25 -26.09 5.09
C ALA A 566 48.29 -25.42 6.01
N GLU A 567 48.65 -24.15 5.95
CA GLU A 567 47.89 -22.92 5.67
C GLU A 567 48.92 -21.73 5.68
N PRO A 568 48.51 -20.45 5.61
CA PRO A 568 49.24 -19.35 4.94
C PRO A 568 49.90 -18.33 5.89
N SER A 569 50.68 -17.41 5.32
CA SER A 569 51.02 -16.06 5.84
C SER A 569 52.13 -15.51 4.93
N SER A 570 52.13 -14.28 4.40
CA SER A 570 51.53 -13.00 4.81
C SER A 570 51.40 -12.07 3.60
#